data_AF-A0A1F7RVS8-F1
#
_entry.id   AF-A0A1F7RVS8-F1
#
_cell.length_a   1.000
_cell.length_b   1.000
_cell.length_c   1.000
_cell.angle_alpha   90.00
_cell.angle_beta   90.00
_cell.angle_gamma   90.00
#
_symmetry.space_group_name_H-M   'P 1'
#
loop_
_entity.id
_entity.type
_entity.pdbx_description
1 polymer ?
#
loop_
_entity_poly.entity_id
_entity_poly.type
_entity_poly.pdbx_seq_one_letter_code
_entity_poly.pdbx_strand_id
1 'polypeptide(L)'
;MTIKGVAEELAKYYGKDIKPNIANKFRKGDVRHCYSDCTFAEKTLGFKPKVSFEKGMKELMVWAEEAYFEDKFEEAARELKEKGLV
;
A
#
# COMPACT_ATOMS: atom_id res chain seq x y z
N MET A 1 -3.27 8.77 5.48
CA MET A 1 -4.06 7.61 4.99
C MET A 1 -3.62 6.34 5.73
N THR A 2 -4.54 5.40 5.96
CA THR A 2 -4.31 4.13 6.67
C THR A 2 -4.33 2.95 5.69
N ILE A 3 -3.85 1.77 6.11
CA ILE A 3 -3.93 0.53 5.29
C ILE A 3 -5.39 0.16 4.96
N LYS A 4 -6.31 0.33 5.92
CA LYS A 4 -7.76 0.16 5.67
C LYS A 4 -8.25 1.08 4.55
N GLY A 5 -7.88 2.37 4.60
CA GLY A 5 -8.27 3.34 3.59
C GLY A 5 -7.74 3.02 2.19
N VAL A 6 -6.52 2.46 2.08
CA VAL A 6 -5.98 1.97 0.80
C VAL A 6 -6.84 0.84 0.24
N ALA A 7 -7.20 -0.14 1.07
CA ALA A 7 -8.03 -1.26 0.63
C ALA A 7 -9.44 -0.84 0.21
N GLU A 8 -10.04 0.13 0.90
CA GLU A 8 -11.34 0.71 0.54
C GLU A 8 -11.26 1.50 -0.77
N GLU A 9 -10.19 2.27 -1.01
CA GLU A 9 -10.01 2.98 -2.28
C GLU A 9 -9.79 2.02 -3.46
N LEU A 10 -9.13 0.87 -3.24
CA LEU A 10 -9.04 -0.22 -4.23
C LEU A 10 -10.41 -0.78 -4.60
N ALA A 11 -11.24 -1.12 -3.59
CA ALA A 11 -12.58 -1.65 -3.83
C ALA A 11 -13.43 -0.66 -4.64
N LYS A 12 -13.34 0.63 -4.30
CA LYS A 12 -14.00 1.73 -5.01
C LYS A 12 -13.47 1.89 -6.44
N TYR A 13 -12.16 1.82 -6.67
CA TYR A 13 -11.56 1.90 -8.01
C TYR A 13 -12.11 0.81 -8.94
N TYR A 14 -12.17 -0.44 -8.47
CA TYR A 14 -12.68 -1.56 -9.25
C TYR A 14 -14.22 -1.65 -9.27
N GLY A 15 -14.93 -0.73 -8.61
CA GLY A 15 -16.39 -0.76 -8.50
C GLY A 15 -16.93 -2.04 -7.86
N LYS A 16 -16.18 -2.63 -6.92
CA LYS A 16 -16.53 -3.88 -6.24
C LYS A 16 -17.11 -3.61 -4.87
N ASP A 17 -18.24 -4.25 -4.57
CA ASP A 17 -18.79 -4.28 -3.20
C ASP A 17 -18.08 -5.37 -2.38
N ILE A 18 -16.82 -5.11 -2.05
CA ILE A 18 -15.99 -5.95 -1.18
C ILE A 18 -15.41 -5.12 -0.04
N LYS A 19 -15.19 -5.75 1.11
CA LYS A 19 -14.60 -5.09 2.29
C LYS A 19 -13.29 -5.77 2.68
N PRO A 20 -12.30 -5.02 3.16
CA PRO A 20 -11.08 -5.62 3.67
C PRO A 20 -11.37 -6.48 4.90
N ASN A 21 -10.77 -7.66 4.96
CA ASN A 21 -10.76 -8.47 6.17
C ASN A 21 -9.74 -7.90 7.17
N ILE A 22 -10.21 -7.44 8.33
CA ILE A 22 -9.35 -6.92 9.39
C ILE A 22 -8.93 -8.07 10.30
N ALA A 23 -7.77 -8.65 10.01
CA ALA A 23 -7.27 -9.83 10.72
C ALA A 23 -6.91 -9.60 12.20
N ASN A 24 -6.86 -8.35 12.67
CA ASN A 24 -6.42 -7.96 14.02
C ASN A 24 -5.05 -8.55 14.41
N LYS A 25 -4.18 -8.71 13.42
CA LYS A 25 -2.77 -9.11 13.56
C LYS A 25 -1.87 -7.98 13.10
N PHE A 26 -0.64 -7.95 13.61
CA PHE A 26 0.41 -7.03 13.19
C PHE A 26 1.69 -7.82 12.97
N ARG A 27 2.62 -7.29 12.16
CA ARG A 27 3.93 -7.92 12.03
C ARG A 27 4.90 -7.35 13.06
N LYS A 28 5.73 -8.20 13.64
CA LYS A 28 6.80 -7.76 14.55
C LYS A 28 7.74 -6.81 13.80
N GLY A 29 7.85 -5.57 14.27
CA GLY A 29 8.69 -4.54 13.67
C GLY A 29 7.96 -3.56 12.75
N ASP A 30 6.67 -3.75 12.48
CA ASP A 30 5.89 -2.77 11.72
C ASP A 30 5.84 -1.42 12.46
N VAL A 31 6.10 -0.33 11.73
CA VAL A 31 6.02 1.03 12.25
C VAL A 31 4.59 1.55 12.10
N ARG A 32 4.02 2.10 13.18
CA ARG A 32 2.61 2.56 13.20
C ARG A 32 2.33 3.69 12.21
N HIS A 33 3.23 4.68 12.11
CA HIS A 33 3.10 5.84 11.23
C HIS A 33 4.44 6.11 10.56
N CYS A 34 4.47 6.06 9.24
CA CYS A 34 5.64 6.38 8.44
C CYS A 34 5.23 7.45 7.42
N TYR A 35 5.53 8.70 7.74
CA TYR A 35 5.21 9.87 6.91
C TYR A 35 6.47 10.67 6.65
N SER A 36 6.61 11.17 5.43
CA SER A 36 7.75 11.98 5.03
C SER A 36 7.44 13.46 5.17
N ASP A 37 8.33 14.20 5.83
CA ASP A 37 8.40 15.66 5.70
C ASP A 37 9.32 16.02 4.53
N CYS A 38 8.74 16.58 3.48
CA CYS A 38 9.46 16.96 2.27
C CYS A 38 10.05 18.39 2.33
N THR A 39 9.93 19.11 3.45
CA THR A 39 10.33 20.52 3.57
C THR A 39 11.80 20.75 3.18
N PHE A 40 12.70 19.85 3.57
CA PHE A 40 14.12 19.98 3.22
C PHE A 40 14.35 19.81 1.71
N ALA A 41 13.78 18.77 1.10
CA ALA A 41 13.88 18.53 -0.33
C ALA A 41 13.24 19.67 -1.15
N GLU A 42 12.13 20.25 -0.67
CA GLU A 42 11.51 21.41 -1.30
C GLU A 42 12.44 22.63 -1.30
N LYS A 43 13.04 22.96 -0.15
CA LYS A 43 13.93 24.12 -0.02
C LYS A 43 15.24 23.96 -0.80
N THR A 44 15.82 22.77 -0.78
CA THR A 44 17.16 22.55 -1.35
C THR A 44 17.11 22.19 -2.83
N LEU A 45 16.07 21.46 -3.27
CA LEU A 45 15.98 20.92 -4.63
C LEU A 45 14.80 21.46 -5.44
N GLY A 46 13.92 22.27 -4.83
CA GLY A 46 12.66 22.68 -5.46
C GLY A 46 11.67 21.52 -5.66
N PHE A 47 11.90 20.38 -5.00
CA PHE A 47 11.06 19.20 -5.15
C PHE A 47 9.69 19.44 -4.53
N LYS A 48 8.63 19.21 -5.31
CA LYS A 48 7.24 19.19 -4.83
C LYS A 48 6.52 17.97 -5.40
N PRO A 49 5.77 17.21 -4.59
CA PRO A 49 4.89 16.16 -5.09
C PRO A 49 3.87 16.77 -6.05
N LYS A 50 3.80 16.25 -7.29
CA LYS A 50 2.86 16.71 -8.33
C LYS A 50 1.69 15.75 -8.57
N VAL A 51 1.77 14.56 -7.97
CA VAL A 51 0.80 13.48 -8.14
C VAL A 51 0.15 13.25 -6.79
N SER A 52 -1.18 13.40 -6.73
CA SER A 52 -1.95 13.05 -5.53
C SER A 52 -1.98 11.54 -5.35
N PHE A 53 -2.35 11.08 -4.17
CA PHE A 53 -2.47 9.66 -3.91
C PHE A 53 -3.46 8.99 -4.88
N GLU A 54 -4.64 9.58 -5.07
CA GLU A 54 -5.72 9.05 -5.92
C GLU A 54 -5.28 8.95 -7.38
N LYS A 55 -4.56 9.97 -7.88
CA LYS A 55 -4.04 9.97 -9.25
C LYS A 55 -2.99 8.88 -9.43
N GLY A 56 -2.01 8.80 -8.52
CA GLY A 56 -0.96 7.78 -8.58
C GLY A 56 -1.50 6.35 -8.43
N MET A 57 -2.51 6.18 -7.58
CA MET A 57 -3.20 4.90 -7.41
C MET A 57 -3.88 4.45 -8.70
N LYS A 58 -4.61 5.35 -9.37
CA LYS A 58 -5.24 5.07 -10.66
C LYS A 58 -4.21 4.70 -11.73
N GLU A 59 -3.10 5.45 -11.83
CA GLU A 59 -2.02 5.14 -12.77
C GLU A 59 -1.42 3.74 -12.50
N LEU A 60 -1.20 3.39 -11.22
CA LEU A 60 -0.70 2.08 -10.83
C LEU A 60 -1.68 0.96 -11.18
N MET A 61 -2.98 1.15 -10.97
CA MET A 61 -3.98 0.12 -11.27
C MET A 61 -4.11 -0.14 -12.77
N VAL A 62 -4.06 0.91 -13.60
CA VAL A 62 -4.05 0.74 -15.06
C VAL A 62 -2.83 -0.07 -15.51
N TRP A 63 -1.64 0.21 -14.97
CA TRP A 63 -0.46 -0.59 -15.25
C TRP A 63 -0.61 -2.04 -14.77
N ALA A 64 -1.21 -2.25 -13.60
CA ALA A 64 -1.38 -3.57 -12.99
C ALA A 64 -2.33 -4.50 -13.78
N GLU A 65 -3.24 -3.96 -14.61
CA GLU A 65 -4.14 -4.76 -15.45
C GLU A 65 -3.40 -5.53 -16.55
N GLU A 66 -2.25 -5.03 -17.01
CA GLU A 66 -1.45 -5.63 -18.08
C GLU A 66 -0.17 -6.30 -17.56
N ALA A 67 0.21 -6.04 -16.31
CA ALA A 67 1.43 -6.55 -15.73
C ALA A 67 1.34 -8.06 -15.46
N TYR A 68 2.38 -8.80 -15.87
CA TYR A 68 2.55 -10.18 -15.42
C TYR A 68 2.77 -10.21 -13.90
N PHE A 69 2.04 -11.10 -13.21
CA PHE A 69 2.24 -11.36 -11.79
C PHE A 69 2.16 -12.85 -11.48
N GLU A 70 2.85 -13.25 -10.42
CA GLU A 70 2.73 -14.57 -9.79
C GLU A 70 2.26 -14.34 -8.35
N ASP A 71 1.16 -14.98 -7.95
CA ASP A 71 0.63 -14.85 -6.60
C ASP A 71 1.42 -15.74 -5.62
N LYS A 72 2.24 -15.09 -4.79
CA LYS A 72 3.04 -15.72 -3.73
C LYS A 72 2.55 -15.38 -2.33
N PHE A 73 1.31 -14.93 -2.17
CA PHE A 73 0.81 -14.46 -0.88
C PHE A 73 0.91 -15.55 0.20
N GLU A 74 0.42 -16.76 -0.09
CA GLU A 74 0.44 -17.89 0.86
C GLU A 74 1.87 -18.33 1.21
N GLU A 75 2.78 -18.33 0.25
CA GLU A 75 4.19 -18.63 0.48
C GLU A 75 4.83 -17.61 1.43
N ALA A 76 4.64 -16.32 1.16
CA ALA A 76 5.13 -15.25 2.01
C ALA A 76 4.50 -15.29 3.42
N ALA A 77 3.20 -15.59 3.52
CA ALA A 77 2.50 -15.71 4.80
C ALA A 77 3.08 -16.87 5.65
N ARG A 78 3.36 -18.01 5.02
CA ARG A 78 4.01 -19.15 5.66
C ARG A 78 5.40 -18.80 6.16
N GLU A 79 6.24 -18.18 5.32
CA GLU A 79 7.59 -17.77 5.72
C GLU A 79 7.60 -16.79 6.90
N LEU A 80 6.70 -15.80 6.89
CA LEU A 80 6.58 -14.83 7.98
C LEU A 80 6.23 -15.54 9.30
N LYS A 81 5.35 -16.54 9.24
CA LYS A 81 4.97 -17.35 10.40
C LYS A 81 6.13 -18.21 10.91
N GLU A 82 6.85 -18.88 10.00
CA GLU A 82 8.05 -19.68 10.33
C GLU A 82 9.14 -18.81 11.00
N LYS A 83 9.25 -17.54 10.60
CA LYS A 83 10.18 -16.56 11.18
C LYS A 83 9.64 -15.86 12.45
N GLY A 84 8.43 -16.20 12.91
CA GLY A 84 7.80 -15.60 14.09
C GLY A 84 7.50 -14.10 13.95
N LEU A 85 7.25 -13.65 12.71
CA LEU A 85 6.95 -12.25 12.40
C LEU A 85 5.45 -11.96 12.39
N VAL A 86 4.58 -12.97 12.30
CA VAL A 86 3.09 -12.88 12.29
C VAL A 86 2.43 -14.03 13.04
#